data_AF-A0A968DNZ1-F1
#
_entry.id   AF-A0A968DNZ1-F1
#
_cell.length_a   1.000
_cell.length_b   1.000
_cell.length_c   1.000
_cell.angle_alpha   90.00
_cell.angle_beta   90.00
_cell.angle_gamma   90.00
#
_symmetry.space_group_name_H-M   'P 1'
#
loop_
_entity.id
_entity.type
_entity.pdbx_description
1 polymer ?
#
loop_
_entity_poly.entity_id
_entity_poly.type
_entity_poly.pdbx_seq_one_letter_code
_entity_poly.pdbx_strand_id
1 'polypeptide(L)'
;TRREFLKKSALSVAGAGLAINYAAAGLAQPAGASERVHVGVMGVNGRGSALARVFANHPQSQVDYICDVDEEVMDEVVDGISEIGDN
;
A
#
# COMPACT_ATOMS: atom_id res chain seq x y z
N THR A 1 18.12 10.11 -46.22
CA THR A 1 16.73 9.84 -46.67
C THR A 1 15.79 9.70 -45.48
N ARG A 2 14.44 9.70 -45.64
CA ARG A 2 13.45 9.52 -44.53
C ARG A 2 13.80 8.36 -43.56
N ARG A 3 14.45 7.32 -44.08
CA ARG A 3 14.92 6.15 -43.31
C ARG A 3 16.03 6.48 -42.30
N GLU A 4 16.87 7.47 -42.54
CA GLU A 4 17.90 7.89 -41.58
C GLU A 4 17.35 8.75 -40.45
N PHE A 5 16.32 9.56 -40.75
CA PHE A 5 15.62 10.36 -39.74
C PHE A 5 14.92 9.45 -38.73
N LEU A 6 14.20 8.42 -39.20
CA LEU A 6 13.55 7.42 -38.33
C LEU A 6 14.56 6.66 -37.45
N LYS A 7 15.75 6.32 -37.98
CA LYS A 7 16.81 5.66 -37.20
C LYS A 7 17.37 6.57 -36.11
N LYS A 8 17.59 7.85 -36.39
CA LYS A 8 18.06 8.83 -35.40
C LYS A 8 17.01 9.08 -34.30
N SER A 9 15.72 9.17 -34.65
CA SER A 9 14.63 9.34 -33.67
C SER A 9 14.43 8.11 -32.78
N ALA A 10 14.61 6.89 -33.31
CA ALA A 10 14.53 5.67 -32.51
C ALA A 10 15.66 5.56 -31.47
N LEU A 11 16.88 5.97 -31.82
CA LEU A 11 18.03 5.96 -30.92
C LEU A 11 17.91 6.99 -29.78
N SER A 12 17.30 8.15 -30.04
CA SER A 12 17.04 9.16 -29.01
C SER A 12 15.97 8.75 -27.99
N VAL A 13 14.99 7.93 -28.41
CA VAL A 13 13.94 7.42 -27.50
C VAL A 13 14.48 6.30 -26.62
N ALA A 14 15.38 5.45 -27.13
CA ALA A 14 16.00 4.38 -26.35
C ALA A 14 16.85 4.89 -25.19
N GLY A 15 17.53 6.04 -25.34
CA GLY A 15 18.31 6.67 -24.26
C GLY A 15 17.45 7.32 -23.17
N ALA A 16 16.25 7.81 -23.52
CA ALA A 16 15.31 8.38 -22.55
C ALA A 16 14.56 7.31 -21.73
N GLY A 17 14.30 6.14 -22.30
CA GLY A 17 13.57 5.06 -21.62
C GLY A 17 14.28 4.50 -20.39
N LEU A 18 15.62 4.54 -20.36
CA LEU A 18 16.40 4.08 -19.20
C LEU A 18 16.36 5.07 -18.02
N ALA A 19 16.23 6.37 -18.28
CA ALA A 19 16.16 7.40 -17.23
C ALA A 19 14.81 7.41 -16.50
N ILE A 20 13.72 7.02 -17.18
CA ILE A 20 12.36 7.01 -16.60
C ILE A 20 12.24 5.94 -15.50
N ASN A 21 12.96 4.82 -15.62
CA ASN A 21 12.90 3.74 -14.64
C ASN A 21 13.52 4.12 -13.29
N TYR A 22 14.54 5.00 -13.26
CA TYR A 22 15.16 5.45 -12.00
C TYR A 22 14.32 6.49 -11.26
N ALA A 23 13.52 7.31 -11.97
CA ALA A 23 12.66 8.31 -11.34
C ALA A 23 11.47 7.68 -10.59
N ALA A 24 10.98 6.52 -11.05
CA ALA A 24 9.88 5.80 -10.39
C ALA A 24 10.30 5.14 -9.06
N ALA A 25 11.57 4.77 -8.91
CA ALA A 25 12.08 4.11 -7.71
C ALA A 25 12.21 5.06 -6.49
N GLY A 26 12.26 6.38 -6.70
CA GLY A 26 12.44 7.37 -5.63
C GLY A 26 11.14 7.86 -4.97
N LEU A 27 9.96 7.49 -5.49
CA LEU A 27 8.67 8.01 -5.02
C LEU A 27 7.96 7.09 -4.02
N ALA A 28 8.44 5.86 -3.83
CA ALA A 28 7.89 4.90 -2.87
C ALA A 28 8.80 4.79 -1.65
N GLN A 29 8.90 5.87 -0.87
CA GLN A 29 9.43 5.75 0.50
C GLN A 29 8.26 5.32 1.40
N PRO A 30 8.34 4.17 2.09
CA PRO A 30 7.31 3.80 3.06
C PRO A 30 7.20 4.91 4.10
N ALA A 31 5.97 5.34 4.40
CA ALA A 31 5.73 6.39 5.37
C ALA A 31 6.36 6.02 6.71
N GLY A 32 7.14 6.94 7.28
CA GLY A 32 7.80 6.77 8.57
C GLY A 32 6.75 6.56 9.67
N ALA A 33 7.13 5.90 10.77
CA ALA A 33 6.20 5.55 11.85
C ALA A 33 5.40 6.76 12.39
N SER A 34 5.98 7.97 12.40
CA SER A 34 5.31 9.21 12.82
C SER A 34 4.35 9.82 11.79
N GLU A 35 4.30 9.27 10.57
CA GLU A 35 3.42 9.70 9.48
C GLU A 35 2.22 8.77 9.31
N ARG A 36 2.15 7.68 10.11
CA ARG A 36 1.06 6.71 10.06
C ARG A 36 -0.12 7.15 10.91
N VAL A 37 -1.32 6.88 10.40
CA VAL A 37 -2.58 7.05 11.14
C VAL A 37 -2.80 5.82 12.01
N HIS A 38 -2.82 6.03 13.32
CA HIS A 38 -3.13 5.01 14.32
C HIS A 38 -4.65 4.85 14.46
N VAL A 39 -5.16 3.63 14.25
CA VAL A 39 -6.58 3.34 14.16
C VAL A 39 -7.00 2.34 15.24
N GLY A 40 -8.05 2.69 15.98
CA GLY A 40 -8.80 1.75 16.81
C GLY A 40 -10.16 1.47 16.17
N VAL A 41 -10.55 0.20 16.05
CA VAL A 41 -11.85 -0.21 15.48
C VAL A 41 -12.71 -0.82 16.58
N MET A 42 -13.90 -0.24 16.79
CA MET A 42 -14.88 -0.70 17.78
C MET A 42 -16.14 -1.21 17.07
N GLY A 43 -16.62 -2.39 17.46
CA GLY A 43 -17.71 -3.09 16.77
C GLY A 43 -17.21 -3.64 15.44
N VAL A 44 -16.57 -4.80 15.49
CA VAL A 44 -15.92 -5.43 14.34
C VAL A 44 -16.74 -6.53 13.68
N ASN A 45 -17.92 -6.83 14.19
CA ASN A 45 -18.84 -7.71 13.48
C ASN A 45 -19.31 -7.11 12.13
N GLY A 46 -19.49 -7.95 11.11
CA GLY A 46 -19.96 -7.57 9.78
C GLY A 46 -19.06 -6.52 9.11
N ARG A 47 -19.55 -5.28 8.97
CA ARG A 47 -18.82 -4.20 8.26
C ARG A 47 -17.56 -3.73 8.98
N GLY A 48 -17.51 -3.85 10.31
CA GLY A 48 -16.36 -3.38 11.08
C GLY A 48 -15.09 -4.16 10.75
N SER A 49 -15.19 -5.47 10.54
CA SER A 49 -14.08 -6.31 10.07
C SER A 49 -13.55 -5.87 8.69
N ALA A 50 -14.45 -5.54 7.76
CA ALA A 50 -14.05 -5.04 6.44
C ALA A 50 -13.32 -3.70 6.55
N LEU A 51 -13.77 -2.80 7.44
CA LEU A 51 -13.10 -1.53 7.69
C LEU A 51 -11.71 -1.74 8.32
N ALA A 52 -11.60 -2.63 9.31
CA ALA A 52 -10.33 -2.98 9.94
C ALA A 52 -9.32 -3.51 8.91
N ARG A 53 -9.75 -4.40 8.01
CA ARG A 53 -8.93 -4.92 6.91
C ARG A 53 -8.49 -3.84 5.93
N VAL A 54 -9.35 -2.86 5.63
CA VAL A 54 -8.98 -1.73 4.74
C VAL A 54 -7.86 -0.89 5.36
N PHE A 55 -7.95 -0.56 6.64
CA PHE A 55 -6.91 0.19 7.33
C PHE A 55 -5.63 -0.62 7.55
N ALA A 56 -5.75 -1.92 7.84
CA ALA A 56 -4.58 -2.80 7.97
C ALA A 56 -3.80 -2.94 6.65
N ASN A 57 -4.49 -2.92 5.50
CA ASN A 57 -3.85 -2.99 4.18
C ASN A 57 -3.26 -1.65 3.68
N HIS A 58 -3.57 -0.54 4.34
CA HIS A 58 -3.17 0.76 3.84
C HIS A 58 -1.80 1.16 4.41
N PRO A 59 -0.79 1.46 3.58
CA PRO A 59 0.61 1.60 4.00
C PRO A 59 0.87 2.81 4.93
N GLN A 60 -0.07 3.74 5.02
CA GLN A 60 0.00 4.91 5.90
C GLN A 60 -0.92 4.81 7.12
N SER A 61 -1.48 3.63 7.41
CA SER A 61 -2.24 3.41 8.64
C SER A 61 -1.80 2.14 9.34
N GLN A 62 -2.04 2.11 10.65
CA GLN A 62 -1.78 0.97 11.51
C GLN A 62 -2.99 0.78 12.42
N VAL A 63 -3.48 -0.46 12.50
CA VAL A 63 -4.58 -0.82 13.40
C VAL A 63 -3.97 -1.30 14.71
N ASP A 64 -4.11 -0.51 15.78
CA ASP A 64 -3.50 -0.81 17.08
C ASP A 64 -4.47 -1.48 18.04
N TYR A 65 -5.78 -1.25 17.87
CA TYR A 65 -6.80 -1.73 18.79
C TYR A 65 -8.01 -2.25 18.03
N ILE A 66 -8.47 -3.44 18.44
CA ILE A 66 -9.75 -4.03 18.07
C ILE A 66 -10.57 -4.18 19.34
N CYS A 67 -11.86 -3.85 19.26
CA CYS A 67 -12.80 -3.99 20.36
C CYS A 67 -14.14 -4.48 19.83
N ASP A 68 -14.66 -5.55 20.41
CA ASP A 68 -16.06 -5.98 20.26
C ASP A 68 -16.59 -6.45 21.63
N VAL A 69 -17.91 -6.56 21.77
CA VAL A 69 -18.53 -7.20 22.94
C VAL A 69 -18.48 -8.72 22.85
N ASP A 70 -18.33 -9.24 21.63
CA ASP A 70 -18.18 -10.66 21.34
C ASP A 70 -16.69 -11.01 21.18
N GLU A 71 -16.14 -11.77 22.13
CA GLU A 71 -14.73 -12.15 22.17
C GLU A 71 -14.34 -13.03 20.96
N GLU A 72 -15.23 -13.90 20.48
CA GLU A 72 -14.93 -14.78 19.33
C GLU A 72 -14.76 -13.95 18.04
N VAL A 73 -15.62 -12.94 17.85
CA VAL A 73 -15.52 -12.02 16.71
C VAL A 73 -14.26 -11.16 16.79
N MET A 74 -13.89 -10.71 18.00
CA MET A 74 -12.67 -9.95 18.20
C MET A 74 -11.44 -10.77 17.80
N ASP A 75 -11.34 -12.00 18.29
CA ASP A 75 -10.20 -12.90 18.01
C ASP A 75 -10.10 -13.23 16.51
N GLU A 76 -11.22 -13.57 15.85
CA GLU A 76 -11.26 -13.82 14.40
C GLU A 76 -10.73 -12.62 13.59
N VAL A 77 -11.11 -11.40 13.99
CA VAL A 77 -10.69 -10.18 13.30
C VAL A 77 -9.22 -9.87 13.57
N VAL A 78 -8.73 -10.04 14.80
CA VAL A 78 -7.32 -9.85 15.16
C VAL A 78 -6.43 -10.80 14.37
N ASP A 79 -6.77 -12.08 14.32
CA ASP A 79 -6.04 -13.08 13.52
C ASP A 79 -6.03 -12.66 12.05
N GLY A 80 -7.19 -12.31 11.50
CA GLY A 80 -7.34 -11.94 10.09
C GLY A 80 -6.65 -10.64 9.66
N ILE A 81 -6.33 -9.71 10.58
CA ILE A 81 -5.56 -8.50 10.28
C ILE A 81 -4.07 -8.63 10.61
N SER A 82 -3.70 -9.51 11.54
CA SER A 82 -2.29 -9.76 11.90
C SER A 82 -1.50 -10.31 10.71
N GLU A 83 -2.11 -11.21 9.93
CA GLU A 83 -1.55 -11.74 8.68
C GLU A 83 -1.28 -10.66 7.62
N ILE A 84 -2.02 -9.54 7.69
CA ILE A 84 -1.91 -8.43 6.73
C ILE A 84 -0.78 -7.49 7.14
N GLY A 85 -0.67 -7.19 8.44
CA GLY A 85 0.26 -6.20 9.00
C GLY A 85 1.74 -6.61 9.03
N ASP A 86 2.05 -7.90 8.79
CA ASP A 86 3.43 -8.42 8.76
C ASP A 86 4.16 -8.21 7.40
N ASN A 87 3.51 -7.57 6.42
CA ASN A 87 4.09 -7.25 5.10
C ASN A 87 4.60 -5.81 5.00
#